data_AF-A0A6P8HEQ2-F1
#
_entry.id   AF-A0A6P8HEQ2-F1
#
_cell.length_a   1.000
_cell.length_b   1.000
_cell.length_c   1.000
_cell.angle_alpha   90.00
_cell.angle_beta   90.00
_cell.angle_gamma   90.00
#
_symmetry.space_group_name_H-M   'P 1'
#
loop_
_entity.id
_entity.type
_entity.pdbx_description
1 polymer ?
#
loop_
_entity_poly.entity_id
_entity_poly.type
_entity_poly.pdbx_seq_one_letter_code
_entity_poly.pdbx_strand_id
1 'polypeptide(L)' 'MDAFEELFNAAKEPKTEKEMVRAYLKVQALEACETPHTELMKCYQQRWFPECSKQQTEFWTCYKQMNIKLRKKHNVYY' A
#
# COMPACT_ATOMS: atom_id res chain seq x y z
N MET A 1 6.34 14.25 -7.70
CA MET A 1 5.81 14.38 -6.34
C MET A 1 5.89 13.00 -5.73
N ASP A 2 6.73 12.86 -4.70
CA ASP A 2 7.07 11.58 -4.10
C ASP A 2 5.85 10.99 -3.40
N ALA A 3 5.46 9.77 -3.76
CA ALA A 3 4.42 9.01 -3.06
C ALA A 3 4.73 8.87 -1.54
N PHE A 4 6.01 9.01 -1.17
CA PHE A 4 6.47 9.12 0.20
C PHE A 4 5.88 10.34 0.93
N GLU A 5 5.88 11.52 0.29
CA GLU A 5 5.45 12.78 0.90
C GLU A 5 3.93 12.81 1.12
N GLU A 6 3.15 12.26 0.19
CA GLU A 6 1.69 12.14 0.34
C GLU A 6 1.30 11.15 1.44
N LEU A 7 2.06 10.06 1.63
CA LEU A 7 1.75 9.04 2.63
C LEU A 7 1.98 9.54 4.06
N PHE A 8 2.97 10.42 4.27
CA PHE A 8 3.24 11.06 5.57
C PHE A 8 2.34 12.28 5.83
N ASN A 9 1.88 12.99 4.80
CA ASN A 9 0.97 14.14 4.99
C ASN A 9 -0.48 13.72 5.31
N ALA A 10 -0.94 12.56 4.84
CA ALA A 10 -2.29 12.05 5.12
C ALA A 10 -2.39 11.16 6.38
N ALA A 11 -1.27 10.64 6.88
CA ALA A 11 -1.21 9.77 8.05
C ALA A 11 -0.56 10.49 9.23
N LYS A 12 -1.08 10.29 10.45
CA LYS A 12 -0.42 10.75 11.69
C LYS A 12 1.06 10.41 11.66
N GLU A 13 1.92 11.40 11.91
CA GLU A 13 3.35 11.17 12.08
C GLU A 13 3.58 10.03 13.10
N PRO A 14 4.42 9.04 12.76
CA PRO A 14 4.74 7.96 13.67
C PRO A 14 5.43 8.53 14.92
N LYS A 15 4.90 8.20 16.11
CA LYS A 15 5.40 8.69 17.40
C LYS A 15 6.43 7.75 18.03
N THR A 16 6.55 6.54 17.48
CA THR A 16 7.47 5.50 17.95
C THR A 16 8.26 4.90 16.79
N GLU A 17 9.45 4.37 17.08
CA GLU A 17 10.25 3.63 16.10
C GLU A 17 9.45 2.46 15.48
N LYS A 18 8.65 1.75 16.29
CA LYS A 18 7.76 0.67 15.81
C LYS A 18 6.74 1.20 14.79
N GLU A 19 6.19 2.38 14.99
CA GLU A 19 5.27 3.02 14.02
C GLU A 19 6.00 3.50 12.77
N MET A 20 7.22 4.02 12.90
CA MET A 20 8.06 4.42 11.76
C MET A 20 8.38 3.22 10.88
N VAL A 21 8.83 2.10 11.47
CA VAL A 21 9.05 0.84 10.76
C VAL A 21 7.77 0.38 10.09
N ARG A 22 6.61 0.41 10.78
CA ARG A 22 5.33 0.04 10.17
C ARG A 22 4.95 0.93 8.99
N ALA A 23 5.17 2.23 9.06
CA ALA A 23 4.92 3.16 7.95
C ALA A 23 5.84 2.81 6.76
N TYR A 24 7.13 2.60 7.01
CA TYR A 24 8.09 2.21 5.99
C TYR A 24 7.70 0.89 5.28
N LEU A 25 7.28 -0.13 6.04
CA LEU A 25 6.83 -1.41 5.46
C LEU A 25 5.54 -1.27 4.65
N LYS A 26 4.66 -0.31 4.97
CA LYS A 26 3.49 -0.01 4.15
C LYS A 26 3.91 0.56 2.79
N VAL A 27 4.89 1.47 2.76
CA VAL A 27 5.42 2.02 1.50
C VAL A 27 6.05 0.92 0.66
N GLN A 28 6.92 0.09 1.25
CA GLN A 28 7.50 -1.05 0.55
C GLN A 28 6.45 -2.03 0.01
N ALA A 29 5.33 -2.23 0.73
CA ALA A 29 4.23 -3.06 0.24
C ALA A 29 3.48 -2.41 -0.93
N LEU A 30 3.40 -1.07 -0.99
CA LEU A 30 2.84 -0.35 -2.15
C LEU A 30 3.76 -0.47 -3.36
N GLU A 31 5.06 -0.24 -3.19
CA GLU A 31 6.08 -0.39 -4.24
C GLU A 31 6.07 -1.80 -4.82
N ALA A 32 6.04 -2.83 -3.96
CA ALA A 32 5.97 -4.22 -4.41
C ALA A 32 4.67 -4.57 -5.16
N CYS A 33 3.62 -3.78 -4.98
CA CYS A 33 2.32 -3.96 -5.61
C CYS A 33 2.01 -2.84 -6.61
N GLU A 34 3.04 -2.20 -7.17
CA GLU A 34 2.90 -1.11 -8.13
C GLU A 34 2.16 -1.56 -9.39
N THR A 35 2.46 -2.75 -9.93
CA THR A 35 1.80 -3.27 -11.14
C THR A 35 0.28 -3.36 -11.01
N PRO A 36 -0.30 -4.09 -10.02
CA PRO A 36 -1.76 -4.12 -9.87
C PRO A 36 -2.35 -2.75 -9.48
N HIS A 37 -1.58 -1.88 -8.82
CA HIS A 37 -1.99 -0.50 -8.55
C HIS A 37 -2.14 0.29 -9.86
N THR A 38 -1.18 0.21 -10.77
CA THR A 38 -1.25 0.86 -12.08
C THR A 38 -2.44 0.36 -12.90
N GLU A 39 -2.73 -0.94 -12.88
CA GLU A 39 -3.89 -1.52 -13.57
C GLU A 39 -5.21 -1.02 -12.98
N LEU A 40 -5.30 -0.90 -11.66
CA LEU A 40 -6.45 -0.31 -10.98
C LEU A 40 -6.65 1.15 -11.38
N MET A 41 -5.59 1.96 -11.37
CA MET A 41 -5.65 3.37 -11.76
C MET A 41 -6.05 3.55 -13.22
N LYS A 42 -5.53 2.70 -14.12
CA LYS A 42 -5.98 2.67 -15.52
C LYS A 42 -7.46 2.34 -15.64
N CYS A 43 -7.96 1.42 -14.83
CA CYS A 43 -9.39 1.11 -14.82
C CYS A 43 -10.23 2.31 -14.34
N TYR A 44 -9.83 2.99 -13.26
CA TYR A 44 -10.51 4.19 -12.77
C TYR A 44 -10.49 5.36 -13.75
N GLN A 45 -9.47 5.46 -14.60
CA GLN A 45 -9.42 6.47 -15.65
C GLN A 45 -10.42 6.19 -16.80
N GLN A 46 -10.81 4.92 -16.99
CA GLN A 46 -11.61 4.49 -18.14
C GLN A 46 -13.07 4.17 -17.78
N ARG A 47 -13.33 3.77 -16.53
CA ARG A 47 -14.60 3.19 -16.09
C ARG A 47 -14.99 3.69 -14.71
N TRP A 48 -16.26 3.52 -14.38
CA TRP A 48 -16.77 3.83 -13.04
C TRP A 48 -16.22 2.85 -12.00
N PHE A 49 -16.01 3.34 -10.78
CA PHE A 49 -15.40 2.58 -9.67
C PHE A 49 -15.92 1.13 -9.48
N PRO A 50 -17.23 0.82 -9.57
CA PRO A 50 -17.74 -0.54 -9.38
C PRO A 50 -17.24 -1.54 -10.43
N GLU A 51 -16.96 -1.08 -11.66
CA GLU A 51 -16.49 -1.93 -12.75
C GLU A 51 -15.03 -2.37 -12.57
N CYS A 52 -14.29 -1.70 -11.69
CA CYS A 52 -12.89 -1.98 -11.37
C CYS A 52 -12.72 -2.88 -10.15
N SER A 53 -13.79 -3.51 -9.66
CA SER A 53 -13.78 -4.37 -8.47
C SER A 53 -12.73 -5.50 -8.55
N LYS A 54 -12.49 -6.04 -9.76
CA LYS A 54 -11.46 -7.06 -9.98
C LYS A 54 -10.06 -6.51 -9.69
N GLN A 55 -9.68 -5.40 -10.32
CA GLN A 55 -8.38 -4.76 -10.13
C GLN A 55 -8.20 -4.25 -8.70
N GLN A 56 -9.28 -3.78 -8.06
CA GLN A 56 -9.25 -3.44 -6.63
C GLN A 56 -8.89 -4.66 -5.78
N THR A 57 -9.55 -5.79 -6.04
CA THR A 57 -9.31 -7.03 -5.30
C THR A 57 -7.87 -7.51 -5.49
N GLU A 58 -7.35 -7.46 -6.71
CA GLU A 58 -5.97 -7.85 -7.04
C GLU A 58 -4.95 -6.97 -6.31
N PHE A 59 -5.12 -5.64 -6.36
CA PHE A 59 -4.26 -4.70 -5.64
C PHE A 59 -4.30 -4.94 -4.12
N TRP A 60 -5.49 -4.99 -3.51
CA TRP A 60 -5.62 -5.15 -2.06
C TRP A 60 -5.12 -6.52 -1.56
N THR A 61 -5.27 -7.56 -2.38
CA THR A 61 -4.74 -8.90 -2.08
C THR A 61 -3.21 -8.87 -2.07
N CYS A 62 -2.59 -8.29 -3.10
CA CYS A 62 -1.14 -8.11 -3.15
C CYS A 62 -0.65 -7.31 -1.93
N TYR A 63 -1.25 -6.14 -1.69
CA TYR A 63 -0.85 -5.25 -0.61
C TYR A 63 -0.93 -5.95 0.75
N LYS A 64 -2.03 -6.66 1.03
CA LYS A 64 -2.21 -7.42 2.28
C LYS A 64 -1.14 -8.49 2.44
N GLN A 65 -0.87 -9.28 1.40
CA GLN A 65 0.13 -10.34 1.45
C GLN A 65 1.54 -9.78 1.68
N MET A 66 1.91 -8.72 0.96
CA MET A 66 3.21 -8.07 1.11
C MET A 66 3.38 -7.42 2.49
N ASN A 67 2.34 -6.76 2.99
CA ASN A 67 2.36 -6.16 4.32
C ASN A 67 2.58 -7.22 5.42
N ILE A 68 1.89 -8.37 5.33
CA ILE A 68 2.09 -9.50 6.26
C ILE A 68 3.51 -10.06 6.14
N LYS A 69 4.01 -10.28 4.93
CA LYS A 69 5.36 -10.82 4.68
C LYS A 69 6.46 -9.88 5.22
N LEU A 70 6.31 -8.58 5.01
CA LEU A 70 7.27 -7.57 5.45
C LEU A 70 7.25 -7.39 6.97
N ARG A 71 6.07 -7.31 7.59
CA ARG A 71 5.99 -7.31 9.06
C ARG A 71 6.62 -8.55 9.67
N LYS A 72 6.42 -9.71 9.00
CA LYS A 72 7.03 -10.97 9.41
C LYS A 72 8.56 -10.89 9.44
N LYS A 73 9.13 -10.43 8.34
CA LYS A 73 10.58 -10.29 8.17
C LYS A 73 11.22 -9.33 9.19
N HIS A 74 10.52 -8.26 9.55
CA HIS A 74 11.03 -7.20 10.42
C HIS A 74 10.64 -7.36 11.90
N ASN A 75 10.04 -8.49 12.30
CA ASN A 75 9.60 -8.77 13.67
C ASN A 75 8.67 -7.70 14.29
N VAL A 76 8.00 -6.91 13.46
CA VAL A 76 7.01 -5.90 13.88
C VAL A 76 5.59 -6.45 13.71
N TYR A 77 5.36 -7.58 14.36
CA TYR A 77 4.05 -8.18 14.52
C TYR A 77 3.17 -7.31 15.44
N TYR A 78 1.90 -7.70 15.56
CA TYR A 78 1.03 -7.09 16.56
C TYR A 78 1.66 -7.27 17.94
#